data_AF-A0A4U0GWU3-F1
#
_entry.id   AF-A0A4U0GWU3-F1
#
_cell.length_a   1.000
_cell.length_b   1.000
_cell.length_c   1.000
_cell.angle_alpha   90.00
_cell.angle_beta   90.00
_cell.angle_gamma   90.00
#
_symmetry.space_group_name_H-M   'P 1'
#
loop_
_entity.id
_entity.type
_entity.pdbx_description
1 polymer ?
#
loop_
_entity_poly.entity_id
_entity_poly.type
_entity_poly.pdbx_seq_one_letter_code
_entity_poly.pdbx_strand_id
1 'polypeptide(L)'
;MKKIVYFALVFLGVGFVQVGKAQVNVSVNIGSQPLWGPVGHAYAHYYYMPEIDVYYDVIHRRYTYYQGNRWITKSKLPGRYKKFNLYRTYKVVLNDRNPWQYHRTHRNSYSRYANNYSQVVLRDARRDREYRRGDDRRLDRGYDTKKNYHKKKNKHNNGRGNRR
;
A
#
# COMPACT_ATOMS: atom_id res chain seq x y z
N MET A 1 -6.35 58.47 44.78
CA MET A 1 -5.64 57.98 43.58
C MET A 1 -4.93 56.65 43.86
N LYS A 2 -5.67 55.53 43.96
CA LYS A 2 -5.12 54.18 44.21
C LYS A 2 -5.62 53.12 43.21
N LYS A 3 -6.32 53.54 42.15
CA LYS A 3 -6.92 52.65 41.14
C LYS A 3 -6.12 52.58 39.83
N ILE A 4 -5.09 53.41 39.67
CA ILE A 4 -4.27 53.48 38.45
C ILE A 4 -3.12 52.44 38.49
N VAL A 5 -2.74 51.96 39.67
CA VAL A 5 -1.66 50.98 39.84
C VAL A 5 -2.03 49.60 39.27
N TYR A 6 -3.32 49.25 39.25
CA TYR A 6 -3.77 47.96 38.72
C TYR A 6 -3.72 47.87 37.19
N PHE A 7 -3.74 48.99 36.47
CA PHE A 7 -3.61 48.99 35.00
C PHE A 7 -2.16 48.80 34.54
N ALA A 8 -1.18 49.15 35.37
CA ALA A 8 0.24 48.98 35.03
C ALA A 8 0.74 47.53 35.17
N LEU A 9 0.05 46.69 35.95
CA LEU A 9 0.40 45.27 36.13
C LEU A 9 -0.14 44.34 35.04
N VAL A 10 -1.11 44.80 34.23
CA VAL A 10 -1.70 43.99 33.14
C VAL A 10 -0.92 44.14 31.83
N PHE A 11 -0.08 45.18 31.68
CA PHE A 11 0.62 45.47 30.43
C PHE A 11 2.02 44.84 30.27
N LEU A 12 2.52 44.14 31.30
CA LEU A 12 3.87 43.54 31.31
C LEU A 12 3.91 42.06 30.85
N GLY A 13 2.88 41.63 30.13
CA GLY A 13 2.67 40.22 29.76
C GLY A 13 2.35 39.98 28.28
N VAL A 14 2.73 40.87 27.37
CA VAL A 14 2.63 40.57 25.92
C VAL A 14 3.80 39.67 25.57
N GLY A 15 3.54 38.36 25.67
CA GLY A 15 4.51 37.29 25.49
C GLY A 15 5.22 37.32 24.14
N PHE A 16 6.51 37.02 24.18
CA PHE A 16 7.25 36.56 23.01
C PHE A 16 6.60 35.28 22.48
N VAL A 17 5.77 35.41 21.45
CA VAL A 17 5.30 34.24 20.69
C VAL A 17 6.47 33.79 19.80
N GLN A 18 7.32 32.90 20.32
CA GLN A 18 8.24 32.17 19.46
C GLN A 18 7.40 31.31 18.53
N VAL A 19 7.27 31.75 17.27
CA VAL A 19 6.73 30.91 16.20
C VAL A 19 7.73 29.77 16.00
N GLY A 20 7.46 28.64 16.67
CA GLY A 20 8.27 27.45 16.56
C GLY A 20 8.35 27.00 15.10
N LYS A 21 9.55 26.96 14.54
CA LYS A 21 9.79 26.33 13.23
C LYS A 21 9.54 24.84 13.40
N ALA A 22 8.34 24.37 13.05
CA ALA A 22 8.04 22.96 12.99
C ALA A 22 8.93 22.32 11.92
N GLN A 23 9.91 21.52 12.35
CA GLN A 23 10.71 20.72 11.43
C GLN A 23 9.82 19.58 10.92
N VAL A 24 9.47 19.61 9.64
CA VAL A 24 8.74 18.52 8.99
C VAL A 24 9.73 17.39 8.71
N ASN A 25 9.73 16.35 9.53
CA ASN A 25 10.51 15.15 9.27
C ASN A 25 9.72 14.21 8.32
N VAL A 26 10.16 14.12 7.07
CA VAL A 26 9.59 13.19 6.09
C VAL A 26 10.32 11.85 6.20
N SER A 27 9.71 10.88 6.89
CA SER A 27 10.23 9.51 6.96
C SER A 27 9.84 8.74 5.70
N VAL A 28 10.81 8.06 5.07
CA VAL A 28 10.62 7.25 3.85
C VAL A 28 11.23 5.87 4.08
N ASN A 29 10.48 4.80 3.80
CA ASN A 29 10.98 3.43 3.94
C ASN A 29 10.65 2.52 2.72
N ILE A 30 10.52 3.11 1.54
CA ILE A 30 10.17 2.42 0.28
C ILE A 30 11.05 1.18 0.02
N GLY A 31 12.34 1.24 0.36
CA GLY A 31 13.29 0.15 0.15
C GLY A 31 13.16 -1.02 1.12
N SER A 32 12.60 -0.83 2.31
CA SER A 32 12.45 -1.90 3.32
C SER A 32 11.13 -2.64 3.19
N GLN A 33 10.14 -2.03 2.53
CA GLN A 33 8.84 -2.65 2.28
C GLN A 33 8.99 -3.94 1.43
N PRO A 34 8.37 -5.05 1.87
CA PRO A 34 8.45 -6.30 1.14
C PRO A 34 7.74 -6.20 -0.21
N LEU A 35 8.15 -7.02 -1.19
CA LEU A 35 7.56 -7.02 -2.54
C LEU A 35 6.05 -7.30 -2.57
N TRP A 36 5.52 -7.96 -1.55
CA TRP A 36 4.09 -8.22 -1.38
C TRP A 36 3.32 -7.06 -0.70
N GLY A 37 4.03 -6.02 -0.24
CA GLY A 37 3.44 -4.81 0.33
C GLY A 37 2.64 -4.00 -0.71
N PRO A 38 1.66 -3.19 -0.27
CA PRO A 38 0.82 -2.41 -1.15
C PRO A 38 1.58 -1.27 -1.82
N VAL A 39 1.17 -0.92 -3.04
CA VAL A 39 1.67 0.28 -3.72
C VAL A 39 1.07 1.56 -3.13
N GLY A 40 1.68 2.72 -3.42
CA GLY A 40 1.12 4.03 -3.05
C GLY A 40 1.53 4.57 -1.68
N HIS A 41 2.46 3.90 -0.99
CA HIS A 41 2.92 4.32 0.34
C HIS A 41 4.44 4.56 0.36
N ALA A 42 4.84 5.81 0.57
CA ALA A 42 6.26 6.16 0.79
C ALA A 42 6.79 5.68 2.14
N TYR A 43 5.89 5.51 3.10
CA TYR A 43 6.18 5.02 4.45
C TYR A 43 5.09 4.05 4.91
N ALA A 44 5.51 2.97 5.56
CA ALA A 44 4.64 2.05 6.28
C ALA A 44 5.36 1.50 7.50
N HIS A 45 4.81 1.72 8.70
CA HIS A 45 5.36 1.09 9.92
C HIS A 45 4.86 -0.35 10.05
N TYR A 46 3.55 -0.54 9.91
CA TYR A 46 2.90 -1.83 9.99
C TYR A 46 1.95 -2.07 8.81
N TYR A 47 1.75 -3.34 8.49
CA TYR A 47 0.64 -3.81 7.68
C TYR A 47 -0.34 -4.59 8.54
N TYR A 48 -1.60 -4.18 8.57
CA TYR A 48 -2.69 -4.99 9.11
C TYR A 48 -3.35 -5.80 7.98
N MET A 49 -3.47 -7.11 8.21
CA MET A 49 -4.07 -8.06 7.28
C MET A 49 -5.42 -8.54 7.84
N PRO A 50 -6.55 -7.95 7.41
CA PRO A 50 -7.87 -8.23 7.98
C PRO A 50 -8.36 -9.66 7.70
N GLU A 51 -7.84 -10.33 6.67
CA GLU A 51 -8.19 -11.72 6.34
C GLU A 51 -7.77 -12.72 7.44
N ILE A 52 -6.69 -12.40 8.16
CA ILE A 52 -6.08 -13.30 9.15
C ILE A 52 -5.90 -12.66 10.54
N ASP A 53 -6.35 -11.42 10.71
CA ASP A 53 -6.20 -10.62 11.94
C ASP A 53 -4.73 -10.55 12.42
N VAL A 54 -3.81 -10.29 11.49
CA VAL A 54 -2.36 -10.22 11.77
C VAL A 54 -1.77 -8.86 11.43
N TYR A 55 -0.83 -8.40 12.24
CA TYR A 55 0.01 -7.25 11.97
C TYR A 55 1.40 -7.70 11.54
N TYR A 56 1.96 -7.05 10.52
CA TYR A 56 3.34 -7.24 10.10
C TYR A 56 4.12 -5.94 10.28
N ASP A 57 5.20 -5.99 11.04
CA ASP A 57 6.16 -4.92 11.21
C ASP A 57 7.07 -4.85 9.98
N VAL A 58 7.01 -3.74 9.25
CA VAL A 58 7.75 -3.54 7.99
C VAL A 58 9.26 -3.43 8.25
N ILE A 59 9.64 -2.78 9.34
CA ILE A 59 11.03 -2.46 9.66
C ILE A 59 11.71 -3.71 10.23
N HIS A 60 11.10 -4.34 11.22
CA HIS A 60 11.68 -5.48 11.94
C HIS A 60 11.36 -6.84 11.30
N ARG A 61 10.47 -6.87 10.31
CA ARG A 61 10.05 -8.09 9.59
C ARG A 61 9.47 -9.16 10.51
N ARG A 62 8.56 -8.74 11.41
CA ARG A 62 7.94 -9.62 12.40
C ARG A 62 6.42 -9.58 12.29
N TYR A 63 5.79 -10.67 12.67
CA TYR A 63 4.35 -10.83 12.72
C TYR A 63 3.87 -10.74 14.16
N THR A 64 2.85 -9.92 14.42
CA THR A 64 2.11 -9.87 15.67
C THR A 64 0.71 -10.42 15.47
N TYR A 65 0.35 -11.46 16.21
CA TYR A 65 -0.93 -12.15 16.08
C TYR A 65 -1.42 -12.67 17.43
N TYR A 66 -2.72 -12.92 17.54
CA TYR A 66 -3.34 -13.36 18.79
C TYR A 66 -3.19 -14.88 18.97
N GLN A 67 -2.63 -15.31 20.11
CA GLN A 67 -2.47 -16.72 20.46
C GLN A 67 -2.51 -16.89 21.98
N GLY A 68 -3.33 -17.82 22.49
CA GLY A 68 -3.40 -18.13 23.92
C GLY A 68 -3.75 -16.89 24.75
N ASN A 69 -4.81 -16.18 24.36
CA ASN A 69 -5.33 -14.98 25.00
C ASN A 69 -4.38 -13.76 25.04
N ARG A 70 -3.29 -13.78 24.28
CA ARG A 70 -2.35 -12.65 24.20
C ARG A 70 -1.86 -12.40 22.79
N TRP A 71 -1.41 -11.17 22.55
CA TRP A 71 -0.65 -10.82 21.36
C TRP A 71 0.78 -11.33 21.50
N ILE A 72 1.27 -12.03 20.49
CA ILE A 72 2.66 -12.47 20.44
C ILE A 72 3.31 -12.01 19.14
N THR A 73 4.61 -11.71 19.21
CA THR A 73 5.38 -11.20 18.07
C THR A 73 6.50 -12.15 17.69
N LYS A 74 6.46 -12.73 16.49
CA LYS A 74 7.39 -13.76 16.00
C LYS A 74 7.91 -13.43 14.60
N SER A 75 9.05 -13.99 14.21
CA SER A 75 9.62 -13.79 12.87
C SER A 75 8.90 -14.55 11.76
N LYS A 76 8.03 -15.52 12.11
CA LYS A 76 7.29 -16.35 11.17
C LYS A 76 5.82 -16.39 11.54
N LEU A 77 4.96 -16.47 10.53
CA LEU A 77 3.55 -16.79 10.70
C LEU A 77 3.39 -18.24 11.18
N PRO A 78 2.49 -18.52 12.12
CA PRO A 78 2.19 -19.88 12.54
C PRO A 78 1.55 -20.68 11.39
N GLY A 79 1.75 -22.00 11.40
CA GLY A 79 1.34 -22.90 10.31
C GLY A 79 -0.14 -22.83 9.94
N ARG A 80 -1.02 -22.44 10.87
CA ARG A 80 -2.46 -22.21 10.61
C ARG A 80 -2.73 -21.16 9.52
N TYR A 81 -1.78 -20.25 9.26
CA TYR A 81 -1.89 -19.23 8.22
C TYR A 81 -1.15 -19.59 6.92
N LYS A 82 -0.57 -20.79 6.79
CA LYS A 82 0.24 -21.21 5.63
C LYS A 82 -0.52 -21.14 4.29
N LYS A 83 -1.85 -21.31 4.33
CA LYS A 83 -2.70 -21.27 3.13
C LYS A 83 -2.91 -19.86 2.55
N PHE A 84 -2.62 -18.82 3.34
CA PHE A 84 -2.84 -17.44 2.91
C PHE A 84 -1.66 -16.94 2.09
N ASN A 85 -1.96 -16.33 0.96
CA ASN A 85 -0.95 -15.80 0.06
C ASN A 85 -0.74 -14.31 0.35
N LEU A 86 0.40 -13.97 0.95
CA LEU A 86 0.77 -12.58 1.26
C LEU A 86 0.81 -11.69 0.01
N TYR A 87 0.96 -12.21 -1.21
CA TYR A 87 0.87 -11.39 -2.43
C TYR A 87 -0.57 -11.04 -2.82
N ARG A 88 -1.58 -11.72 -2.26
CA ARG A 88 -3.00 -11.50 -2.58
C ARG A 88 -3.79 -10.88 -1.44
N THR A 89 -3.52 -11.27 -0.20
CA THR A 89 -4.22 -10.76 0.99
C THR A 89 -4.17 -9.23 1.04
N TYR A 90 -5.27 -8.56 1.36
CA TYR A 90 -5.28 -7.11 1.50
C TYR A 90 -4.41 -6.65 2.68
N LYS A 91 -3.72 -5.52 2.53
CA LYS A 91 -2.93 -4.88 3.60
C LYS A 91 -3.39 -3.46 3.81
N VAL A 92 -3.66 -3.13 5.07
CA VAL A 92 -3.88 -1.76 5.52
C VAL A 92 -2.57 -1.25 6.10
N VAL A 93 -2.09 -0.09 5.62
CA VAL A 93 -0.91 0.55 6.19
C VAL A 93 -1.30 1.27 7.48
N LEU A 94 -0.62 0.94 8.58
CA LEU A 94 -0.80 1.56 9.89
C LEU A 94 0.54 2.12 10.37
N ASN A 95 0.51 3.29 11.00
CA ASN A 95 1.71 4.00 11.47
C ASN A 95 1.81 4.12 12.99
N ASP A 96 0.80 3.64 13.72
CA ASP A 96 0.80 3.59 15.17
C ASP A 96 1.91 2.70 15.73
N ARG A 97 2.39 3.01 16.93
CA ARG A 97 3.51 2.29 17.56
C ARG A 97 3.18 0.83 17.89
N ASN A 98 1.96 0.57 18.38
CA ASN A 98 1.50 -0.74 18.82
C ASN A 98 0.06 -1.01 18.32
N PRO A 99 -0.16 -1.21 17.02
CA PRO A 99 -1.51 -1.21 16.43
C PRO A 99 -2.42 -2.32 16.96
N TRP A 100 -1.87 -3.42 17.48
CA TRP A 100 -2.67 -4.50 18.08
C TRP A 100 -3.42 -4.08 19.34
N GLN A 101 -3.02 -3.00 20.03
CA GLN A 101 -3.76 -2.44 21.16
C GLN A 101 -5.13 -1.90 20.73
N TYR A 102 -5.27 -1.47 19.48
CA TYR A 102 -6.51 -0.95 18.90
C TYR A 102 -7.18 -1.97 17.96
N HIS A 103 -6.92 -3.27 18.17
CA HIS A 103 -7.37 -4.30 17.23
C HIS A 103 -8.88 -4.32 17.01
N ARG A 104 -9.69 -4.08 18.05
CA ARG A 104 -11.15 -3.99 17.89
C ARG A 104 -11.54 -2.92 16.87
N THR A 105 -10.90 -1.76 16.93
CA THR A 105 -11.12 -0.67 15.98
C THR A 105 -10.69 -1.08 14.58
N HIS A 106 -9.47 -1.60 14.41
CA HIS A 106 -8.99 -2.04 13.10
C HIS A 106 -9.86 -3.12 12.47
N ARG A 107 -10.28 -4.11 13.25
CA ARG A 107 -11.16 -5.18 12.78
C ARG A 107 -12.50 -4.64 12.31
N ASN A 108 -13.11 -3.72 13.07
CA ASN A 108 -14.37 -3.10 12.67
C ASN A 108 -14.23 -2.24 11.42
N SER A 109 -13.17 -1.43 11.33
CA SER A 109 -12.95 -0.51 10.20
C SER A 109 -12.56 -1.22 8.90
N TYR A 110 -11.86 -2.35 8.99
CA TYR A 110 -11.21 -2.98 7.84
C TYR A 110 -11.68 -4.41 7.52
N SER A 111 -12.62 -4.97 8.28
CA SER A 111 -13.19 -6.33 8.03
C SER A 111 -13.69 -6.50 6.58
N ARG A 112 -14.28 -5.46 5.99
CA ARG A 112 -14.77 -5.47 4.60
C ARG A 112 -13.68 -5.78 3.57
N TYR A 113 -12.40 -5.56 3.90
CA TYR A 113 -11.28 -5.84 3.02
C TYR A 113 -10.72 -7.26 3.15
N ALA A 114 -11.22 -8.07 4.08
CA ALA A 114 -10.73 -9.44 4.30
C ALA A 114 -10.79 -10.31 3.05
N ASN A 115 -11.80 -10.10 2.18
CA ASN A 115 -11.98 -10.82 0.92
C ASN A 115 -11.62 -9.97 -0.31
N ASN A 116 -10.91 -8.86 -0.13
CA ASN A 116 -10.48 -8.01 -1.23
C ASN A 116 -9.09 -8.46 -1.72
N TYR A 117 -9.00 -8.87 -2.98
CA TYR A 117 -7.75 -9.32 -3.61
C TYR A 117 -7.35 -8.45 -4.81
N SER A 118 -7.93 -7.26 -4.98
CA SER A 118 -7.61 -6.36 -6.09
C SER A 118 -6.45 -5.41 -5.79
N GLN A 119 -5.94 -5.41 -4.56
CA GLN A 119 -4.84 -4.54 -4.15
C GLN A 119 -3.55 -4.90 -4.88
N VAL A 120 -3.03 -3.94 -5.66
CA VAL A 120 -1.76 -4.08 -6.37
C VAL A 120 -0.60 -4.02 -5.37
N VAL A 121 0.35 -4.94 -5.53
CA VAL A 121 1.55 -5.04 -4.70
C VAL A 121 2.78 -4.49 -5.42
N LEU A 122 3.80 -4.11 -4.64
CA LEU A 122 5.05 -3.53 -5.15
C LEU A 122 5.72 -4.38 -6.23
N ARG A 123 5.69 -5.72 -6.12
CA ARG A 123 6.23 -6.64 -7.12
C ARG A 123 5.61 -6.41 -8.50
N ASP A 124 4.29 -6.42 -8.55
CA ASP A 124 3.53 -6.45 -9.81
C ASP A 124 3.61 -5.07 -10.47
N ALA A 125 3.52 -3.99 -9.68
CA ALA A 125 3.72 -2.64 -10.19
C ALA A 125 5.16 -2.32 -10.67
N ARG A 126 6.17 -3.04 -10.15
CA ARG A 126 7.55 -2.95 -10.68
C ARG A 126 7.65 -3.68 -12.01
N ARG A 127 7.10 -4.89 -12.08
CA ARG A 127 7.05 -5.71 -13.30
C ARG A 127 6.34 -4.99 -14.44
N ASP A 128 5.19 -4.37 -14.20
CA ASP A 128 4.45 -3.64 -15.23
C ASP A 128 5.25 -2.44 -15.77
N ARG A 129 5.96 -1.73 -14.89
CA ARG A 129 6.85 -0.63 -15.29
C ARG A 129 8.03 -1.12 -16.12
N GLU A 130 8.59 -2.28 -15.77
CA GLU A 130 9.68 -2.89 -16.52
C GLU A 130 9.24 -3.32 -17.92
N TYR A 131 8.07 -3.97 -18.03
CA TYR A 131 7.49 -4.34 -19.33
C TYR A 131 7.26 -3.13 -20.22
N ARG A 132 6.65 -2.05 -19.71
CA ARG A 132 6.42 -0.81 -20.46
C ARG A 132 7.73 -0.20 -20.96
N ARG A 133 8.74 -0.08 -20.08
CA ARG A 133 10.07 0.41 -20.46
C ARG A 133 10.77 -0.46 -21.50
N GLY A 134 10.54 -1.78 -21.47
CA GLY A 134 11.08 -2.71 -22.45
C GLY A 134 10.45 -2.55 -23.83
N ASP A 135 9.16 -2.21 -23.88
CA ASP A 135 8.41 -1.97 -25.12
C ASP A 135 8.82 -0.64 -25.78
N ASP A 136 8.93 0.45 -24.99
CA ASP A 136 9.39 1.75 -25.48
C ASP A 136 10.78 1.65 -26.16
N ARG A 137 11.69 0.86 -25.58
CA ARG A 137 13.04 0.62 -26.14
C ARG A 137 13.03 -0.22 -27.42
N ARG A 138 11.98 -1.01 -27.67
CA ARG A 138 11.84 -1.80 -28.91
C ARG A 138 11.24 -0.96 -30.03
N LEU A 139 10.34 -0.03 -29.71
CA LEU A 139 9.76 0.90 -30.68
C LEU A 139 10.80 1.88 -31.24
N ASP A 140 11.76 2.32 -30.42
CA ASP A 140 12.84 3.23 -30.85
C ASP A 140 13.85 2.58 -31.81
N ARG A 141 13.97 1.24 -31.79
CA ARG A 141 14.81 0.47 -32.74
C ARG A 141 14.09 0.04 -34.02
N GLY A 142 12.81 0.38 -34.17
CA GLY A 142 11.90 -0.25 -35.13
C GLY A 142 11.28 0.70 -36.14
N TYR A 143 11.92 1.81 -36.51
CA TYR A 143 11.51 2.62 -37.67
C TYR A 143 12.37 2.31 -38.90
N ASP A 144 12.31 1.07 -39.39
CA ASP A 144 12.84 0.77 -40.72
C ASP A 144 12.19 -0.45 -41.41
N THR A 145 10.87 -0.62 -41.28
CA THR A 145 10.18 -1.71 -42.00
C THR A 145 9.03 -1.20 -42.84
N LYS A 146 9.33 -1.06 -44.14
CA LYS A 146 8.41 -1.02 -45.28
C LYS A 146 7.17 -1.90 -45.03
N LYS A 147 6.01 -1.27 -44.93
CA LYS A 147 4.70 -1.96 -44.96
C LYS A 147 4.36 -2.38 -46.39
N ASN A 148 4.62 -3.63 -46.74
CA ASN A 148 3.95 -4.28 -47.86
C ASN A 148 2.59 -4.82 -47.37
N TYR A 149 1.51 -4.14 -47.75
CA TYR A 149 0.15 -4.61 -47.54
C TYR A 149 -0.16 -5.78 -48.48
N HIS A 150 -0.12 -7.02 -47.99
CA HIS A 150 -0.72 -8.15 -48.69
C HIS A 150 -2.22 -8.24 -48.34
N LYS A 151 -3.04 -7.79 -49.29
CA LYS A 151 -4.50 -7.93 -49.33
C LYS A 151 -4.88 -9.41 -49.52
N LYS A 152 -5.18 -10.14 -48.44
CA LYS A 152 -5.82 -11.46 -48.53
C LYS A 152 -7.32 -11.29 -48.83
N LYS A 153 -7.73 -11.70 -50.03
CA LYS A 153 -9.14 -11.87 -50.41
C LYS A 153 -9.71 -13.09 -49.68
N ASN A 154 -10.71 -12.89 -48.83
CA ASN A 154 -11.55 -13.97 -48.32
C ASN A 154 -12.55 -14.38 -49.41
N LYS A 155 -12.50 -15.64 -49.86
CA LYS A 155 -13.63 -16.28 -50.54
C LYS A 155 -14.43 -17.05 -49.47
N HIS A 156 -15.59 -16.51 -49.12
CA HIS A 156 -16.65 -17.28 -48.45
C HIS A 156 -17.31 -18.18 -49.50
N ASN A 157 -17.27 -19.50 -49.28
CA ASN A 157 -18.24 -20.41 -49.89
C ASN A 157 -19.18 -20.85 -48.76
N ASN A 158 -20.37 -20.26 -48.78
CA ASN A 158 -21.51 -20.72 -47.99
C ASN A 158 -22.25 -21.80 -48.78
N GLY A 159 -22.75 -22.78 -48.04
CA GLY A 159 -23.20 -24.05 -48.56
C GLY A 159 -24.56 -24.05 -49.25
N ARG A 160 -24.89 -25.22 -49.76
CA ARG A 160 -26.25 -25.68 -49.97
C ARG A 160 -26.23 -27.21 -49.96
N GLY A 161 -26.84 -27.79 -48.93
CA GLY A 161 -27.27 -29.18 -48.98
C GLY A 161 -28.52 -29.33 -49.86
N ASN A 162 -28.76 -30.53 -50.40
CA ASN A 162 -29.89 -31.37 -50.00
C ASN A 162 -29.87 -32.71 -50.78
N ARG A 163 -30.18 -33.79 -50.05
CA ARG A 163 -30.99 -34.98 -50.40
C ARG A 163 -30.99 -35.51 -51.84
N ARG A 164 -30.56 -36.76 -52.00
CA ARG A 164 -31.42 -37.96 -52.01
C ARG A 164 -30.58 -39.20 -51.76
#